data_AF-A0A7L1N707-F1
#
_entry.id   AF-A0A7L1N707-F1
#
_cell.length_a   1.000
_cell.length_b   1.000
_cell.length_c   1.000
_cell.angle_alpha   90.00
_cell.angle_beta   90.00
_cell.angle_gamma   90.00
#
_symmetry.space_group_name_H-M   'P 1'
#
loop_
_entity.id
_entity.type
_entity.pdbx_description
1 polymer ?
#
loop_
_entity_poly.entity_id
_entity_poly.type
_entity_poly.pdbx_seq_one_letter_code
_entity_poly.pdbx_strand_id
1 'polypeptide(L)' 'PTAPPGPCQRFHGRCGQNVALGAEGLGAARVAGYCHGLIFSRSHLRPGELFEVRIEALDERWAGSVRLGLTALPPGQGPP' A
#
# COMPACT_ATOMS: atom_id res chain seq x y z
N PRO A 1 -7.18 -26.18 11.16
CA PRO A 1 -6.72 -25.92 9.78
C PRO A 1 -6.13 -24.50 9.65
N THR A 2 -4.81 -24.38 9.71
CA THR A 2 -4.09 -23.15 9.36
C THR A 2 -4.16 -22.99 7.85
N ALA A 3 -4.73 -21.88 7.38
CA ALA A 3 -4.74 -21.55 5.95
C ALA A 3 -3.29 -21.64 5.41
N PRO A 4 -3.08 -22.13 4.18
CA PRO A 4 -1.76 -22.08 3.56
C PRO A 4 -1.25 -20.62 3.63
N PRO A 5 0.06 -20.39 3.83
CA PRO A 5 0.60 -19.03 3.80
C PRO A 5 0.15 -18.41 2.47
N GLY A 6 -0.68 -17.37 2.58
CA GLY A 6 -1.19 -16.65 1.42
C GLY A 6 -0.02 -16.10 0.62
N PRO A 7 -0.24 -15.74 -0.66
CA PRO A 7 0.81 -15.10 -1.44
C PRO A 7 1.38 -13.93 -0.66
N CYS A 8 2.71 -13.79 -0.61
CA CYS A 8 3.33 -12.59 -0.06
C CYS A 8 2.91 -11.41 -0.93
N GLN A 9 1.88 -10.69 -0.49
CA GLN A 9 1.39 -9.52 -1.17
C GLN A 9 2.47 -8.44 -1.13
N ARG A 10 2.60 -7.73 -2.25
CA ARG A 10 3.60 -6.68 -2.45
C ARG A 10 2.88 -5.41 -2.86
N PHE A 11 3.48 -4.27 -2.58
CA PHE A 11 3.05 -3.00 -3.15
C PHE A 11 3.41 -2.92 -4.63
N HIS A 12 2.54 -2.28 -5.39
CA HIS A 12 2.70 -2.02 -6.81
C HIS A 12 3.76 -0.94 -7.04
N GLY A 13 4.56 -1.06 -8.10
CA GLY A 13 5.62 -0.10 -8.43
C GLY A 13 5.10 1.31 -8.73
N ARG A 14 3.89 1.39 -9.31
CA ARG A 14 3.17 2.64 -9.55
C ARG A 14 2.53 3.12 -8.24
N CYS A 15 3.15 4.12 -7.62
CA CYS A 15 2.74 4.77 -6.39
C CYS A 15 2.76 6.29 -6.54
N GLY A 16 2.25 7.00 -5.52
CA GLY A 16 2.25 8.46 -5.49
C GLY A 16 3.66 9.04 -5.40
N GLN A 17 3.81 10.29 -5.85
CA GLN A 17 5.10 10.98 -5.99
C GLN A 17 5.89 11.10 -4.68
N ASN A 18 5.19 11.08 -3.55
CA ASN A 18 5.78 11.25 -2.23
C ASN A 18 6.07 9.91 -1.52
N VAL A 19 6.05 8.80 -2.25
CA VAL A 19 6.27 7.45 -1.71
C VAL A 19 7.60 6.88 -2.21
N ALA A 20 8.41 6.36 -1.28
CA ALA A 20 9.51 5.46 -1.60
C ALA A 20 9.09 4.02 -1.30
N LEU A 21 9.26 3.13 -2.27
CA LEU A 21 9.02 1.69 -2.09
C LEU A 21 10.26 1.01 -1.53
N GLY A 22 10.05 0.16 -0.53
CA GLY A 22 11.07 -0.70 0.05
C GLY A 22 11.43 -1.89 -0.84
N ALA A 23 12.42 -2.66 -0.39
CA ALA A 23 12.93 -3.82 -1.12
C ALA A 23 11.81 -4.77 -1.55
N GLU A 24 11.82 -5.13 -2.83
CA GLU A 24 10.86 -6.04 -3.45
C GLU A 24 9.37 -5.64 -3.27
N GLY A 25 9.09 -4.37 -2.95
CA GLY A 25 7.74 -3.88 -2.69
C GLY A 25 7.12 -4.39 -1.39
N LEU A 26 7.91 -4.82 -0.41
CA LEU A 26 7.41 -5.26 0.90
C LEU A 26 7.22 -4.12 1.90
N GLY A 27 7.79 -2.96 1.62
CA GLY A 27 7.65 -1.75 2.41
C GLY A 27 7.28 -0.55 1.56
N ALA A 28 6.75 0.48 2.20
CA ALA A 28 6.52 1.78 1.59
C ALA A 28 6.61 2.86 2.66
N ALA A 29 7.29 3.96 2.36
CA ALA A 29 7.43 5.10 3.26
C ALA A 29 7.05 6.39 2.53
N ARG A 30 6.32 7.28 3.21
CA ARG A 30 6.11 8.65 2.71
C ARG A 30 7.38 9.46 3.00
N VAL A 31 8.01 10.00 1.97
CA VAL A 31 9.31 10.70 2.08
C VAL A 31 9.20 12.22 2.01
N ALA A 32 8.08 12.77 1.54
CA ALA A 32 7.85 14.20 1.44
C ALA A 32 6.36 14.57 1.52
N GLY A 33 6.05 15.80 1.94
CA GLY A 33 4.68 16.35 1.93
C GLY A 33 3.62 15.58 2.74
N TYR A 34 2.39 16.09 2.69
CA TYR A 34 1.20 15.44 3.30
C TYR A 34 0.33 14.69 2.27
N CYS A 35 0.47 15.02 0.99
CA CYS A 35 -0.33 14.49 -0.12
C CYS A 35 0.48 13.53 -1.00
N HIS A 36 -0.14 13.02 -2.07
CA HIS A 36 0.50 12.10 -3.03
C HIS A 36 1.12 10.83 -2.41
N GLY A 37 0.52 10.31 -1.33
CA GLY A 37 0.96 9.12 -0.60
C GLY A 37 0.25 7.81 -0.97
N LEU A 38 -0.40 7.75 -2.14
CA LEU A 38 -1.25 6.61 -2.53
C LEU A 38 -0.40 5.42 -3.03
N ILE A 39 -0.71 4.22 -2.56
CA ILE A 39 -0.08 2.96 -2.98
C ILE A 39 -1.16 1.92 -3.26
N PHE A 40 -0.85 0.93 -4.08
CA PHE A 40 -1.76 -0.16 -4.45
C PHE A 40 -1.11 -1.53 -4.22
N SER A 41 -1.93 -2.58 -4.18
CA SER A 41 -1.42 -3.96 -4.27
C SER A 41 -0.83 -4.23 -5.66
N ARG A 42 0.26 -5.00 -5.71
CA ARG A 42 0.93 -5.39 -6.97
C ARG A 42 0.01 -6.25 -7.84
N SER A 43 -0.80 -7.09 -7.22
CA SER A 43 -1.74 -7.99 -7.87
C SER A 43 -3.16 -7.78 -7.33
N HIS A 44 -4.17 -8.22 -8.09
CA HIS A 44 -5.54 -8.22 -7.61
C HIS A 44 -5.68 -9.13 -6.38
N LEU A 45 -6.57 -8.75 -5.46
CA LEU A 45 -6.93 -9.59 -4.31
C LEU A 45 -8.08 -10.51 -4.72
N ARG A 46 -7.95 -11.81 -4.42
CA ARG A 46 -9.05 -12.77 -4.56
C ARG A 46 -10.02 -12.65 -3.38
N PRO A 47 -11.30 -13.05 -3.55
CA PRO A 47 -12.22 -13.15 -2.43
C PRO A 47 -11.65 -14.01 -1.29
N GLY A 48 -11.68 -13.48 -0.06
CA GLY A 48 -11.13 -14.15 1.12
C GLY A 48 -9.59 -14.11 1.25
N GLU A 49 -8.89 -13.49 0.30
CA GLU A 49 -7.44 -13.31 0.39
C GLU A 49 -7.07 -12.19 1.36
N LEU A 50 -6.12 -12.48 2.25
CA LEU A 50 -5.62 -11.52 3.22
C LEU A 50 -4.47 -10.70 2.62
N PHE A 51 -4.60 -9.38 2.68
CA PHE A 51 -3.46 -8.46 2.56
C PHE A 51 -3.25 -7.82 3.93
N GLU A 52 -2.20 -8.26 4.62
CA GLU A 52 -1.81 -7.67 5.90
C GLU A 52 -0.86 -6.49 5.68
N VAL A 53 -1.10 -5.38 6.39
CA VAL A 53 -0.24 -4.19 6.36
C VAL A 53 0.13 -3.85 7.79
N ARG A 54 1.45 -3.70 8.03
CA ARG A 54 1.99 -3.27 9.32
C ARG A 54 2.45 -1.82 9.22
N ILE A 55 2.11 -1.01 10.22
CA ILE A 55 2.70 0.31 10.40
C ILE A 55 4.05 0.13 11.10
N GLU A 56 5.14 0.42 10.39
CA GLU A 56 6.50 0.25 10.92
C GLU A 56 6.99 1.48 11.69
N ALA A 57 6.59 2.68 11.27
CA ALA A 57 7.00 3.94 11.88
C ALA A 57 5.91 5.02 11.70
N LEU A 58 5.91 5.99 12.61
CA LEU A 58 5.11 7.21 12.53
C LEU A 58 6.06 8.41 12.43
N ASP A 59 5.66 9.42 11.66
CA ASP A 59 6.37 10.70 11.60
C ASP A 59 5.58 11.74 12.40
N GLU A 60 6.11 12.11 13.57
CA GLU A 60 5.44 12.96 14.57
C GLU A 60 5.16 14.39 14.07
N ARG A 61 5.77 14.80 12.95
CA ARG A 61 5.52 16.12 12.34
C ARG A 61 4.15 16.22 11.69
N TRP A 62 3.44 15.11 11.49
CA TRP A 62 2.16 15.06 10.80
C TRP A 62 1.03 14.60 11.72
N ALA A 63 -0.07 15.33 11.69
CA ALA A 63 -1.35 14.88 12.23
C ALA A 63 -2.25 14.38 11.09
N GLY A 64 -3.00 13.29 11.32
CA GLY A 64 -3.94 12.76 10.35
C GLY A 64 -4.19 11.27 10.51
N SER A 65 -4.75 10.66 9.46
CA SER A 65 -5.12 9.24 9.43
C SER A 65 -4.56 8.54 8.19
N VAL A 66 -4.18 7.28 8.34
CA VAL A 66 -3.98 6.36 7.20
C VAL A 66 -5.35 5.85 6.75
N ARG A 67 -5.60 5.83 5.44
CA ARG A 67 -6.82 5.26 4.85
C ARG A 67 -6.46 4.02 4.04
N LEU A 68 -7.26 2.98 4.21
CA LEU A 68 -7.12 1.69 3.53
C LEU A 68 -8.48 1.33 2.94
N GLY A 69 -8.49 0.66 1.80
CA GLY A 69 -9.71 0.28 1.10
C GLY A 69 -9.43 -0.58 -0.12
N LEU A 70 -10.49 -0.85 -0.88
CA LEU A 70 -10.44 -1.64 -2.10
C LEU A 70 -10.85 -0.78 -3.30
N THR A 71 -10.32 -1.13 -4.47
CA THR A 71 -10.71 -0.54 -5.74
C THR A 71 -10.78 -1.62 -6.80
N ALA A 72 -11.72 -1.47 -7.74
CA ALA A 72 -11.79 -2.28 -8.96
C ALA A 72 -10.95 -1.68 -10.11
N LEU A 73 -10.42 -0.47 -9.92
CA LEU A 73 -9.61 0.21 -10.94
C LEU A 73 -8.16 -0.29 -10.88
N PRO A 74 -7.52 -0.54 -12.03
CA PRO A 74 -6.09 -0.83 -12.06
C PRO A 74 -5.26 0.29 -11.41
N PRO A 75 -4.13 -0.04 -10.75
CA PRO A 75 -3.25 0.95 -10.12
C PRO A 75 -3.00 2.12 -11.07
N GLY A 76 -3.18 3.35 -10.59
CA GLY A 76 -3.00 4.63 -11.28
C GLY A 76 -3.91 4.94 -12.48
N GLN A 77 -5.01 4.21 -12.68
CA GLN A 77 -6.12 4.65 -13.54
C GLN A 77 -7.18 5.42 -12.72
N GLY A 78 -6.80 5.97 -11.57
CA GLY A 78 -7.68 6.81 -10.75
C GLY A 78 -7.89 8.19 -11.37
N PRO A 79 -8.91 8.95 -10.91
CA PRO A 79 -9.12 10.32 -11.36
C PRO A 79 -7.87 11.19 -11.07
N PRO A 80 -7.65 12.25 -11.88
CA PRO A 80 -6.50 13.14 -11.75
C PRO A 80 -6.37 13.75 -10.35
#